data_AF-A0A0R3FDM8-F1
#
_entry.id   AF-A0A0R3FDM8-F1
#
_cell.length_a   1.000
_cell.length_b   1.000
_cell.length_c   1.000
_cell.angle_alpha   90.00
_cell.angle_beta   90.00
_cell.angle_gamma   90.00
#
_symmetry.space_group_name_H-M   'P 1'
#
loop_
_entity.id
_entity.type
_entity.pdbx_description
1 polymer ?
#
loop_
_entity_poly.entity_id
_entity_poly.type
_entity_poly.pdbx_seq_one_letter_code
_entity_poly.pdbx_strand_id
1 'polypeptide(L)'
;MFVMFLDRKSRLFQQLHPDKADWTLTNRLLAMVVNCLRLLLWSKSKDGQKNRKRPSMIGPDMQDKSSERKGSNVKAAPLSRIKAALGRGDDLDDKSRKLRNVFGR
;
A
#
# COMPACT_ATOMS: atom_id res chain seq x y z
N MET A 1 -7.46 21.17 31.00
CA MET A 1 -8.26 22.16 30.24
C MET A 1 -7.99 21.92 28.76
N PHE A 2 -8.96 21.39 28.01
CA PHE A 2 -8.84 21.22 26.55
C PHE A 2 -9.48 22.42 25.87
N VAL A 3 -8.68 23.26 25.22
CA VAL A 3 -9.22 24.35 24.42
C VAL A 3 -9.64 23.77 23.07
N MET A 4 -10.93 23.58 22.88
CA MET A 4 -11.47 23.19 21.57
C MET A 4 -11.47 24.41 20.65
N PHE A 5 -11.26 24.19 19.35
CA PHE A 5 -11.27 25.22 18.29
C PHE A 5 -10.09 26.22 18.29
N LEU A 6 -8.87 25.76 18.63
CA LEU A 6 -7.67 26.56 18.34
C LEU A 6 -7.52 26.80 16.84
N ASP A 7 -7.23 28.04 16.45
CA ASP A 7 -6.87 28.34 15.08
C ASP A 7 -5.61 27.54 14.68
N ARG A 8 -5.60 26.97 13.48
CA ARG A 8 -4.48 26.16 12.97
C ARG A 8 -3.20 26.97 12.83
N LYS A 9 -3.33 28.30 12.64
CA LYS A 9 -2.19 29.23 12.59
C LYS A 9 -1.67 29.62 13.97
N SER A 10 -2.34 29.23 15.06
CA SER A 10 -1.89 29.57 16.40
C SER A 10 -0.59 28.84 16.74
N ARG A 11 0.37 29.56 17.33
CA ARG A 11 1.68 29.01 17.70
C ARG A 11 1.58 27.76 18.58
N LEU A 12 0.60 27.72 19.47
CA LEU A 12 0.35 26.57 20.33
C LEU A 12 -0.11 25.34 19.54
N PHE A 13 -1.01 25.52 18.55
CA PHE A 13 -1.43 24.42 17.68
C PHE A 13 -0.26 23.90 16.84
N GLN A 14 0.59 24.80 16.33
CA GLN A 14 1.76 24.42 15.53
C GLN A 14 2.76 23.59 16.35
N GLN A 15 2.95 23.92 17.62
CA GLN A 15 3.86 23.20 18.51
C GLN A 15 3.30 21.84 18.97
N LEU A 16 1.98 21.73 19.19
CA LEU A 16 1.31 20.48 19.57
C LEU A 16 1.12 19.52 18.39
N HIS A 17 0.89 20.05 17.20
CA HIS A 17 0.57 19.28 16.00
C HIS A 17 1.37 19.81 14.80
N PRO A 18 2.71 19.63 14.79
CA PRO A 18 3.56 20.11 13.70
C PRO A 18 3.13 19.54 12.34
N ASP A 19 2.69 18.28 12.30
CA ASP A 19 2.24 17.62 11.07
C ASP A 19 0.97 18.25 10.45
N LYS A 20 0.19 19.01 11.24
CA LYS A 20 -1.09 19.60 10.84
C LYS A 20 -1.07 21.13 10.77
N ALA A 21 -0.01 21.74 11.29
CA ALA A 21 0.21 23.18 11.46
C ALA A 21 -0.06 24.00 10.19
N ASP A 22 0.34 23.48 9.02
CA ASP A 22 0.25 24.19 7.74
C ASP A 22 -0.88 23.72 6.83
N TRP A 23 -1.66 22.73 7.26
CA TRP A 23 -2.83 22.23 6.52
C TRP A 23 -4.06 23.07 6.78
N THR A 24 -3.99 24.34 6.37
CA THR A 24 -5.13 25.25 6.29
C THR A 24 -6.14 24.79 5.24
N LEU A 25 -7.37 25.30 5.30
CA LEU A 25 -8.42 24.95 4.33
C LEU A 25 -7.96 25.24 2.89
N THR A 26 -7.37 26.42 2.66
CA THR A 26 -6.85 26.82 1.35
C THR A 26 -5.79 25.86 0.84
N ASN A 27 -4.82 25.47 1.68
CA ASN A 27 -3.76 24.54 1.30
C ASN A 27 -4.31 23.13 0.99
N ARG A 28 -5.33 22.69 1.72
CA ARG A 28 -6.01 21.41 1.45
C ARG A 28 -6.76 21.44 0.12
N LEU A 29 -7.50 22.51 -0.15
CA LEU A 29 -8.21 22.67 -1.44
C LEU A 29 -7.23 22.73 -2.60
N LEU A 30 -6.14 23.47 -2.46
CA LEU A 30 -5.08 23.52 -3.47
C LEU A 30 -4.47 22.13 -3.71
N ALA A 31 -4.15 21.40 -2.64
CA ALA A 31 -3.64 20.04 -2.75
C ALA A 31 -4.63 19.10 -3.47
N MET A 32 -5.94 19.20 -3.21
CA MET A 32 -6.95 18.41 -3.92
C MET A 32 -6.95 18.72 -5.42
N VAL A 33 -6.92 19.99 -5.82
CA VAL A 33 -6.86 20.38 -7.23
C VAL A 33 -5.62 19.79 -7.91
N VAL A 34 -4.46 19.91 -7.27
CA VAL A 34 -3.21 19.34 -7.80
C VAL A 34 -3.27 17.82 -7.90
N ASN A 35 -3.85 17.13 -6.91
CA ASN A 35 -4.02 15.67 -6.95
C ASN A 35 -4.95 15.24 -8.08
N CYS A 36 -6.06 15.93 -8.29
CA CYS A 36 -6.97 15.67 -9.41
C CYS A 36 -6.26 15.81 -10.76
N LEU A 37 -5.45 16.86 -10.93
CA LEU A 37 -4.67 17.08 -12.15
C LEU A 37 -3.62 15.98 -12.36
N ARG A 38 -2.91 15.56 -11.30
CA ARG A 38 -1.95 14.45 -11.37
C ARG A 38 -2.61 13.14 -11.77
N LEU A 39 -3.78 12.83 -11.20
CA LEU A 39 -4.53 11.62 -11.53
C LEU A 39 -5.06 11.66 -12.97
N LEU A 40 -5.51 12.81 -13.45
CA LEU A 40 -5.97 12.99 -14.82
C LEU A 40 -4.83 12.85 -15.83
N LEU A 41 -3.68 13.45 -15.55
CA LEU A 41 -2.50 13.31 -16.40
C LEU A 41 -2.03 11.85 -16.42
N TRP A 42 -1.99 11.21 -15.26
CA TRP A 42 -1.63 9.80 -15.14
C TRP A 42 -2.62 8.91 -15.90
N SER A 43 -3.93 9.10 -15.77
CA SER A 43 -4.93 8.27 -16.43
C SER A 43 -4.85 8.32 -17.96
N LYS A 44 -4.43 9.45 -18.52
CA LYS A 44 -4.17 9.62 -19.96
C LYS A 44 -2.84 9.01 -20.43
N SER A 45 -1.92 8.70 -19.51
CA SER A 45 -0.64 8.08 -19.84
C SER A 45 -0.77 6.57 -20.10
N LYS A 46 0.21 5.99 -20.82
CA LYS A 46 0.32 4.53 -21.01
C LYS A 46 0.39 3.77 -19.67
N ASP A 47 1.03 4.38 -18.66
CA ASP A 47 1.14 3.80 -17.32
C ASP A 47 -0.20 3.81 -16.59
N GLY A 48 -1.02 4.85 -16.77
CA GLY A 48 -2.37 4.92 -16.22
C GLY A 48 -3.32 3.89 -16.82
N GLN A 49 -3.27 3.71 -18.15
CA GLN A 49 -4.04 2.65 -18.83
C GLN A 49 -3.69 1.25 -18.31
N LYS A 50 -2.43 1.02 -17.93
CA LYS A 50 -1.95 -0.25 -17.37
C LYS A 50 -2.03 -0.32 -15.85
N ASN A 51 -2.58 0.71 -15.20
CA ASN A 51 -2.65 0.86 -13.74
C ASN A 51 -1.29 0.67 -13.04
N ARG A 52 -0.23 1.30 -13.56
CA ARG A 52 1.14 1.22 -13.03
C ARG A 52 1.60 2.60 -12.54
N LYS A 53 2.53 2.62 -11.58
CA LYS A 53 3.22 3.82 -11.11
C LYS A 53 2.26 5.00 -10.82
N ARG A 54 1.20 4.74 -10.06
CA ARG A 54 0.25 5.79 -9.67
C ARG A 54 1.00 6.88 -8.87
N PRO A 55 0.78 8.17 -9.17
CA PRO A 55 1.46 9.25 -8.47
C PRO A 55 1.03 9.30 -7.00
N SER A 56 1.99 9.60 -6.11
CA SER A 56 1.69 9.86 -4.70
C SER A 56 0.87 11.14 -4.56
N MET A 57 -0.22 11.04 -3.80
CA MET A 57 -1.10 12.16 -3.51
C MET A 57 -0.52 13.04 -2.40
N ILE A 58 -0.74 14.34 -2.53
CA ILE A 58 -0.33 15.36 -1.55
C ILE A 58 -1.41 15.49 -0.48
N GLY A 59 -0.98 15.61 0.77
CA GLY A 59 -1.85 16.01 1.88
C GLY A 59 -2.38 14.85 2.72
N PRO A 60 -2.81 15.15 3.95
CA PRO A 60 -3.16 14.14 4.96
C PRO A 60 -4.44 13.36 4.60
N ASP A 61 -5.30 13.91 3.75
CA ASP A 61 -6.61 13.35 3.44
C ASP A 61 -6.59 12.33 2.30
N MET A 62 -5.59 12.42 1.43
CA MET A 62 -5.49 11.64 0.20
C MET A 62 -4.23 10.77 0.13
N GLN A 63 -3.36 10.81 1.14
CA GLN A 63 -2.25 9.86 1.21
C GLN A 63 -2.79 8.43 1.19
N ASP A 64 -2.31 7.64 0.23
CA ASP A 64 -2.61 6.21 0.14
C ASP A 64 -2.06 5.53 1.40
N LYS A 65 -2.92 5.27 2.38
CA LYS A 65 -2.60 4.45 3.56
C LYS A 65 -2.33 2.98 3.22
N SER A 66 -2.32 2.64 1.92
CA SER A 66 -2.12 1.28 1.41
C SER A 66 -0.64 0.94 1.17
N SER A 67 0.30 1.82 1.51
CA SER A 67 1.72 1.49 1.40
C SER A 67 2.04 0.28 2.30
N GLU A 68 2.26 -0.85 1.63
CA GLU A 68 2.65 -2.14 2.19
C GLU A 68 1.57 -2.87 2.99
N ARG A 69 0.79 -3.68 2.27
CA ARG A 69 0.35 -4.94 2.87
C ARG A 69 1.60 -5.66 3.36
N LYS A 70 1.78 -5.78 4.68
CA LYS A 70 2.84 -6.62 5.28
C LYS A 70 2.82 -7.98 4.57
N GLY A 71 3.84 -8.26 3.75
CA GLY A 71 3.91 -9.49 2.94
C GLY A 71 4.01 -9.30 1.42
N SER A 72 3.67 -8.14 0.85
CA SER A 72 3.59 -7.97 -0.62
C SER A 72 4.94 -8.01 -1.36
N ASN A 73 6.05 -7.89 -0.62
CA ASN A 73 7.41 -7.90 -1.15
C ASN A 73 8.32 -8.89 -0.41
N VAL A 74 7.73 -9.91 0.22
CA VAL A 74 8.53 -10.98 0.83
C VAL A 74 9.08 -11.81 -0.32
N LYS A 75 10.41 -11.82 -0.49
CA LYS A 75 11.08 -12.74 -1.40
C LYS A 75 10.65 -14.15 -1.04
N ALA A 76 10.02 -14.85 -1.98
CA ALA A 76 9.60 -16.23 -1.77
C ALA A 76 10.81 -17.03 -1.26
N ALA A 77 10.66 -17.68 -0.10
CA ALA A 77 11.70 -18.54 0.41
C ALA A 77 11.95 -19.68 -0.59
N PRO A 78 13.21 -20.14 -0.77
CA PRO A 78 13.49 -21.25 -1.66
C PRO A 78 12.71 -22.49 -1.22
N LEU A 79 12.20 -23.26 -2.19
CA LEU A 79 11.34 -24.43 -1.97
C LEU A 79 11.95 -25.45 -1.00
N SER A 80 13.29 -25.54 -0.92
CA SER A 80 14.00 -26.38 0.05
C SER A 80 13.73 -25.97 1.50
N ARG A 81 13.75 -24.66 1.81
CA ARG A 81 13.44 -24.15 3.16
C ARG A 81 11.95 -24.29 3.48
N ILE A 82 11.08 -24.15 2.49
CA ILE A 82 9.64 -24.38 2.66
C ILE A 82 9.38 -25.88 2.92
N LYS A 83 10.03 -26.79 2.18
CA LYS A 83 9.90 -28.25 2.35
C LYS A 83 10.40 -28.70 3.74
N ALA A 84 11.51 -28.14 4.21
CA ALA A 84 12.03 -28.40 5.56
C ALA A 84 11.11 -27.85 6.67
N ALA A 85 10.59 -26.62 6.51
CA ALA A 85 9.69 -26.00 7.49
C ALA A 85 8.29 -26.65 7.54
N LEU A 86 7.79 -27.15 6.41
CA LEU A 86 6.47 -27.76 6.32
C LEU A 86 6.47 -29.25 6.70
N GLY A 87 7.65 -29.85 6.95
CA GLY A 87 7.79 -31.26 7.34
C GLY A 87 7.27 -32.27 6.31
N ARG A 88 6.85 -31.84 5.11
CA ARG A 88 6.31 -32.70 4.03
C ARG A 88 7.42 -33.21 3.13
N GLY A 89 8.43 -33.80 3.74
CA GLY A 89 9.45 -34.57 3.04
C GLY A 89 8.86 -35.89 2.56
N ASP A 90 8.86 -36.09 1.24
CA ASP A 90 8.82 -37.38 0.53
C ASP A 90 7.47 -38.07 0.27
N ASP A 91 6.38 -37.67 0.91
CA ASP A 91 5.05 -38.25 0.64
C ASP A 91 4.39 -37.83 -0.70
N LEU A 92 4.84 -36.72 -1.30
CA LEU A 92 4.21 -36.16 -2.51
C LEU A 92 4.59 -36.91 -3.77
N ASP A 93 5.83 -37.40 -3.87
CA ASP A 93 6.27 -38.23 -5.00
C ASP A 93 5.54 -39.57 -4.99
N ASP A 94 5.33 -40.13 -3.79
CA ASP A 94 4.63 -41.40 -3.61
C ASP A 94 3.13 -41.28 -3.91
N LYS A 95 2.50 -40.16 -3.53
CA LYS A 95 1.12 -39.83 -3.93
C LYS A 95 1.01 -39.55 -5.43
N SER A 96 1.99 -38.90 -6.04
CA SER A 96 2.00 -38.64 -7.49
C SER A 96 2.11 -39.94 -8.30
N ARG A 97 2.90 -40.91 -7.83
CA ARG A 97 2.98 -42.27 -8.39
C ARG A 97 1.68 -43.04 -8.20
N LYS A 98 1.10 -43.01 -7.00
CA LYS A 98 -0.21 -43.64 -6.73
C LYS A 98 -1.32 -43.08 -7.61
N LEU A 99 -1.37 -41.77 -7.81
CA LEU A 99 -2.39 -41.14 -8.66
C LEU A 99 -2.19 -41.46 -10.14
N ARG A 100 -0.95 -41.57 -10.64
CA ARG A 100 -0.68 -42.05 -12.01
C ARG A 100 -1.12 -43.50 -12.20
N ASN A 101 -0.93 -44.36 -11.19
CA ASN A 101 -1.37 -45.75 -11.26
C ASN A 101 -2.89 -45.91 -11.21
N VAL A 102 -3.62 -44.96 -10.61
CA VAL A 102 -5.09 -45.02 -10.46
C VAL A 102 -5.83 -44.29 -11.60
N PHE A 103 -5.26 -43.20 -12.13
CA PHE A 103 -5.92 -42.33 -13.12
C PHE A 103 -5.19 -42.25 -14.47
N GLY A 104 -4.05 -42.93 -14.63
CA GLY A 104 -3.34 -43.05 -15.90
C GLY A 104 -4.01 -44.10 -16.78
N ARG A 105 -4.86 -43.65 -17.70
CA ARG A 105 -5.27 -44.38 -18.89
C ARG A 105 -4.52 -43.82 -20.09
#